data_AF-A0A2W1J7Q9-F1
#
_entry.id   AF-A0A2W1J7Q9-F1
#
_cell.length_a   1.000
_cell.length_b   1.000
_cell.length_c   1.000
_cell.angle_alpha   90.00
_cell.angle_beta   90.00
_cell.angle_gamma   90.00
#
_symmetry.space_group_name_H-M   'P 1'
#
loop_
_entity.id
_entity.type
_entity.pdbx_description
1 polymer ?
#
loop_
_entity_poly.entity_id
_entity_poly.type
_entity_poly.pdbx_seq_one_letter_code
_entity_poly.pdbx_strand_id
1 'polypeptide(L)'
;MLALLRQPKGRKPPVKPDDGIESRVAIVEKEVLLQELELQEPEEVLNVIEEENVGAWVDAIAQHLGNGRINVSLDELQERLGLSLGRLWLGLLLGGGGFALQGDCDRFYDGSIRVSCTGW
;
A
#
# COMPACT_ATOMS: atom_id res chain seq x y z
N MET A 1 -45.40 35.66 6.49
CA MET A 1 -46.17 34.95 5.45
C MET A 1 -45.48 35.19 4.11
N LEU A 2 -45.42 34.16 3.26
CA LEU A 2 -44.81 34.03 1.92
C LEU A 2 -44.96 35.29 1.02
N ALA A 3 -44.12 35.62 0.04
CA ALA A 3 -43.62 34.78 -1.05
C ALA A 3 -42.58 35.51 -1.95
N LEU A 4 -41.93 34.74 -2.84
CA LEU A 4 -41.33 35.12 -4.15
C LEU A 4 -39.88 35.64 -4.19
N LEU A 5 -38.90 34.73 -4.06
CA LEU A 5 -37.61 34.89 -4.72
C LEU A 5 -37.66 34.21 -6.10
N ARG A 6 -37.71 35.03 -7.15
CA ARG A 6 -37.50 34.66 -8.55
C ARG A 6 -36.13 34.00 -8.71
N GLN A 7 -36.07 32.73 -9.12
CA GLN A 7 -34.81 32.14 -9.58
C GLN A 7 -34.54 32.51 -11.06
N PRO A 8 -33.33 32.96 -11.42
CA PRO A 8 -32.95 33.16 -12.80
C PRO A 8 -32.68 31.84 -13.52
N LYS A 9 -33.02 31.85 -14.82
CA LYS A 9 -32.96 30.76 -15.81
C LYS A 9 -31.67 29.92 -15.74
N GLY A 10 -31.85 28.61 -15.91
CA GLY A 10 -30.84 27.58 -15.80
C GLY A 10 -29.59 27.81 -16.66
N ARG A 11 -28.45 27.42 -16.09
CA ARG A 11 -27.17 27.30 -16.80
C ARG A 11 -27.29 26.17 -17.83
N LYS A 12 -26.91 26.44 -19.08
CA LYS A 12 -26.68 25.37 -20.07
C LYS A 12 -25.47 24.56 -19.63
N PRO A 13 -25.53 23.21 -19.65
CA PRO A 13 -24.34 22.39 -19.42
C PRO A 13 -23.33 22.59 -20.56
N PRO A 14 -22.02 22.45 -20.28
CA PRO A 14 -20.97 22.57 -21.27
C PRO A 14 -21.07 21.42 -22.27
N VAL A 15 -21.06 21.74 -23.57
CA VAL A 15 -20.91 20.75 -24.64
C VAL A 15 -19.47 20.25 -24.59
N LYS A 16 -19.28 18.96 -24.26
CA LYS A 16 -18.00 18.27 -24.43
C LYS A 16 -17.87 17.75 -25.88
N PRO A 17 -16.66 17.68 -26.44
CA PRO A 17 -16.43 17.12 -27.76
C PRO A 17 -16.78 15.64 -27.78
N ASP A 18 -17.23 15.17 -28.93
CA ASP A 18 -17.59 13.80 -29.25
C ASP A 18 -16.33 12.93 -29.36
N ASP A 19 -15.94 12.33 -28.24
CA ASP A 19 -14.95 11.26 -28.17
C ASP A 19 -15.62 9.91 -27.93
N GLY A 20 -16.55 9.52 -28.84
CA GLY A 20 -16.76 8.16 -29.35
C GLY A 20 -16.95 6.97 -28.39
N ILE A 21 -16.95 7.19 -27.08
CA ILE A 21 -17.27 6.20 -26.07
C ILE A 21 -18.72 6.47 -25.71
N GLU A 22 -19.61 5.67 -26.31
CA GLU A 22 -21.01 5.62 -25.93
C GLU A 22 -21.07 5.24 -24.44
N SER A 23 -21.12 6.26 -23.57
CA SER A 23 -21.35 6.10 -22.14
C SER A 23 -22.77 5.55 -21.98
N ARG A 24 -22.89 4.23 -22.00
CA ARG A 24 -24.13 3.51 -21.73
C ARG A 24 -24.55 3.78 -20.29
N VAL A 25 -25.39 4.81 -20.11
CA VAL A 25 -26.14 5.01 -18.86
C VAL A 25 -27.27 3.98 -18.87
N ALA A 26 -26.94 2.73 -18.53
CA ALA A 26 -27.95 1.73 -18.23
C ALA A 26 -28.65 2.17 -16.92
N ILE A 27 -29.97 1.99 -16.87
CA ILE A 27 -30.73 2.20 -15.63
C ILE A 27 -30.27 1.09 -14.69
N VAL A 28 -29.48 1.47 -13.69
CA VAL A 28 -29.03 0.53 -12.66
C VAL A 28 -30.05 0.56 -11.54
N GLU A 29 -30.87 -0.49 -11.47
CA GLU A 29 -31.82 -0.69 -10.38
C GLU A 29 -31.02 -0.98 -9.11
N LYS A 30 -31.18 -0.12 -8.11
CA LYS A 30 -30.43 -0.17 -6.84
C LYS A 30 -30.56 -1.53 -6.16
N GLU A 31 -31.71 -2.16 -6.32
CA GLU A 31 -32.07 -3.46 -5.78
C GLU A 31 -31.22 -4.59 -6.39
N VAL A 32 -30.83 -4.47 -7.67
CA VAL A 32 -29.96 -5.44 -8.35
C VAL A 32 -28.52 -5.32 -7.84
N LEU A 33 -28.01 -4.10 -7.67
CA LEU A 33 -26.68 -3.88 -7.09
C LEU A 33 -26.59 -4.39 -5.64
N LEU A 34 -27.66 -4.21 -4.86
CA LEU A 34 -27.70 -4.69 -3.49
C LEU A 34 -27.72 -6.22 -3.43
N GLN A 35 -28.42 -6.89 -4.34
CA GLN A 35 -28.37 -8.36 -4.45
C GLN A 35 -26.99 -8.87 -4.87
N GLU A 36 -26.31 -8.19 -5.79
CA GLU A 36 -24.93 -8.54 -6.16
C GLU A 36 -23.94 -8.35 -4.99
N LEU A 37 -24.11 -7.30 -4.19
CA LEU A 37 -23.32 -7.06 -2.98
C LEU A 37 -23.63 -8.06 -1.85
N GLU A 38 -24.89 -8.48 -1.70
CA GLU A 38 -25.30 -9.50 -0.72
C GLU A 38 -24.86 -10.92 -1.11
N LEU A 39 -24.56 -11.16 -2.40
CA LEU A 39 -23.99 -12.42 -2.90
C LEU A 39 -22.46 -12.50 -2.76
N GLN A 40 -21.77 -11.38 -2.48
CA GLN A 40 -20.37 -11.42 -2.09
C GLN A 40 -20.29 -11.78 -0.60
N GLU A 41 -19.97 -13.02 -0.31
CA GLU A 41 -19.84 -13.49 1.07
C GLU A 41 -18.88 -12.58 1.86
N PRO A 42 -19.28 -12.06 3.03
CA PRO A 42 -18.41 -11.25 3.88
C PRO A 42 -17.17 -12.03 4.40
N GLU A 43 -17.14 -13.35 4.20
CA GLU A 43 -16.07 -14.24 4.62
C GLU A 43 -14.81 -14.10 3.75
N GLU A 44 -14.93 -13.66 2.48
CA GLU A 44 -13.76 -13.50 1.60
C GLU A 44 -12.95 -12.23 1.88
N VAL A 45 -13.54 -11.22 2.54
CA VAL A 45 -12.86 -9.96 2.87
C VAL A 45 -11.99 -10.08 4.12
N LEU A 46 -12.32 -11.00 5.03
CA LEU A 46 -11.58 -11.21 6.28
C LEU A 46 -10.38 -12.14 6.14
N ASN A 47 -10.25 -12.86 5.02
CA ASN A 47 -9.14 -13.77 4.75
C ASN A 47 -7.87 -13.07 4.22
N VAL A 48 -7.91 -11.73 4.10
CA VAL A 48 -6.76 -10.88 3.71
C VAL A 48 -6.11 -10.23 4.96
N ILE A 49 -6.38 -10.76 6.15
CA ILE A 49 -5.57 -10.46 7.32
C ILE A 49 -4.37 -11.41 7.26
N GLU A 50 -3.42 -11.12 6.36
CA GLU A 50 -2.08 -11.71 6.51
C GLU A 50 -1.58 -11.34 7.90
N GLU A 51 -1.28 -12.33 8.73
CA GLU A 51 -0.90 -12.11 10.12
C GLU A 51 0.45 -11.36 10.16
N GLU A 52 0.39 -10.04 10.40
CA GLU A 52 1.55 -9.16 10.43
C GLU A 52 2.40 -9.45 11.67
N ASN A 53 3.34 -10.38 11.53
CA ASN A 53 4.29 -10.70 12.59
C ASN A 53 5.62 -9.96 12.41
N VAL A 54 5.65 -8.70 12.83
CA VAL A 54 6.85 -7.85 12.79
C VAL A 54 8.02 -8.48 13.55
N GLY A 55 7.76 -9.13 14.68
CA GLY A 55 8.79 -9.81 15.48
C GLY A 55 9.50 -10.90 14.68
N ALA A 56 8.75 -11.73 13.96
CA ALA A 56 9.33 -12.76 13.10
C ALA A 56 10.19 -12.16 11.97
N TRP A 57 9.81 -11.00 11.43
CA TRP A 57 10.62 -10.32 10.41
C TRP A 57 11.92 -9.77 10.99
N VAL A 58 11.84 -9.14 12.17
CA VAL A 58 13.01 -8.64 12.91
C VAL A 58 13.96 -9.80 13.23
N ASP A 59 13.46 -10.91 13.75
CA ASP A 59 14.25 -12.08 14.09
C ASP A 59 14.92 -12.69 12.85
N ALA A 60 14.19 -12.81 11.74
CA ALA A 60 14.74 -13.34 10.48
C ALA A 60 15.87 -12.46 9.93
N ILE A 61 15.70 -11.13 9.96
CA ILE A 61 16.73 -10.16 9.56
C ILE A 61 17.94 -10.27 10.49
N ALA A 62 17.73 -10.27 11.80
CA ALA A 62 18.79 -10.37 12.80
C ALA A 62 19.59 -11.66 12.67
N GLN A 63 18.93 -12.80 12.47
CA GLN A 63 19.58 -14.09 12.24
C GLN A 63 20.39 -14.09 10.95
N HIS A 64 19.89 -13.48 9.88
CA HIS A 64 20.62 -13.39 8.61
C HIS A 64 21.91 -12.55 8.76
N LEU A 65 21.84 -11.42 9.47
CA LEU A 65 22.97 -10.53 9.69
C LEU A 65 23.96 -11.07 10.75
N GLY A 66 23.47 -11.78 11.78
CA GLY A 66 24.26 -12.35 12.87
C GLY A 66 25.21 -13.49 12.46
N ASN A 67 25.03 -14.08 11.28
CA ASN A 67 25.83 -15.20 10.76
C ASN A 67 27.13 -14.75 10.05
N GLY A 68 27.73 -13.64 10.47
CA GLY A 68 29.03 -13.16 9.96
C GLY A 68 28.96 -12.23 8.75
N ARG A 69 27.78 -11.70 8.41
CA ARG A 69 27.61 -10.69 7.35
C ARG A 69 27.42 -9.32 7.98
N ILE A 70 28.53 -8.59 8.08
CA ILE A 70 28.58 -7.27 8.72
C ILE A 70 27.88 -6.20 7.87
N ASN A 71 27.65 -6.44 6.58
CA ASN A 71 26.99 -5.49 5.69
C ASN A 71 26.45 -6.18 4.43
N VAL A 72 25.13 -6.14 4.19
CA VAL A 72 24.48 -6.70 2.98
C VAL A 72 23.63 -5.64 2.30
N SER A 73 23.42 -5.74 0.98
CA SER A 73 22.44 -4.86 0.33
C SER A 73 21.02 -5.24 0.72
N LEU A 74 20.11 -4.26 0.69
CA LEU A 74 18.69 -4.49 0.92
C LEU A 74 18.10 -5.48 -0.10
N ASP A 75 18.57 -5.45 -1.34
CA ASP A 75 18.16 -6.38 -2.40
C ASP A 75 18.59 -7.82 -2.08
N GLU A 76 19.83 -8.04 -1.63
CA GLU A 76 20.29 -9.37 -1.21
C GLU A 76 19.46 -9.87 -0.03
N LEU A 77 19.14 -8.99 0.92
CA LEU A 77 18.32 -9.33 2.08
C LEU A 77 16.87 -9.69 1.66
N GLN A 78 16.32 -8.99 0.66
CA GLN A 78 15.02 -9.29 0.08
C GLN A 78 15.01 -10.66 -0.60
N GLU A 79 15.98 -10.93 -1.47
CA GLU A 79 16.10 -12.20 -2.16
C GLU A 79 16.31 -13.37 -1.19
N ARG A 80 17.09 -13.16 -0.12
CA ARG A 80 17.40 -14.21 0.86
C ARG A 80 16.25 -14.54 1.79
N LEU A 81 15.51 -13.54 2.23
CA LEU A 81 14.41 -13.74 3.18
C LEU A 81 13.08 -14.01 2.48
N GLY A 82 12.96 -13.73 1.19
CA GLY A 82 11.70 -13.85 0.44
C GLY A 82 10.61 -12.92 0.97
N LEU A 83 10.98 -11.90 1.74
CA LEU A 83 10.07 -10.91 2.29
C LEU A 83 9.74 -9.86 1.23
N SER A 84 8.51 -9.34 1.26
CA SER A 84 8.20 -8.13 0.49
C SER A 84 9.01 -6.95 1.02
N LEU A 85 9.28 -5.98 0.16
CA LEU A 85 10.02 -4.78 0.54
C LEU A 85 9.36 -4.05 1.72
N GLY A 86 8.02 -4.02 1.78
CA GLY A 86 7.27 -3.46 2.90
C GLY A 86 7.52 -4.16 4.23
N ARG A 87 7.47 -5.50 4.25
CA ARG A 87 7.77 -6.30 5.47
C ARG A 87 9.22 -6.11 5.92
N LEU A 88 10.13 -6.02 4.96
CA LEU A 88 11.54 -5.74 5.21
C LEU A 88 11.73 -4.37 5.86
N TRP A 89 11.14 -3.31 5.32
CA TRP A 89 11.19 -1.97 5.90
C TRP A 89 10.57 -1.92 7.29
N LEU A 90 9.43 -2.58 7.50
CA LEU A 90 8.80 -2.64 8.82
C LEU A 90 9.70 -3.34 9.84
N GLY A 91 10.32 -4.47 9.49
CA GLY A 91 11.29 -5.14 10.36
C GLY A 91 12.51 -4.27 10.67
N LEU A 92 13.07 -3.59 9.67
CA LEU A 92 14.24 -2.72 9.84
C LEU A 92 13.96 -1.49 10.70
N LEU A 93 12.80 -0.84 10.51
CA LEU A 93 12.41 0.37 11.23
C LEU A 93 11.91 0.09 12.64
N LEU A 94 11.28 -1.07 12.87
CA LEU A 94 10.67 -1.44 14.15
C LEU A 94 11.55 -2.38 15.00
N GLY A 95 12.72 -2.78 14.50
CA GLY A 95 13.70 -3.62 15.20
C GLY A 95 14.45 -2.95 16.35
N GLY A 96 13.90 -1.89 16.96
CA GLY A 96 14.42 -1.31 18.20
C GLY A 96 15.83 -0.68 18.14
N GLY A 97 16.34 -0.39 16.95
CA GLY A 97 17.70 0.16 16.77
C GLY A 97 18.81 -0.89 16.68
N GLY A 98 18.46 -2.18 16.60
CA GLY A 98 19.41 -3.28 16.36
C GLY A 98 19.96 -3.35 14.92
N PHE A 99 19.52 -2.45 14.03
CA PHE A 99 19.95 -2.36 12.64
C PHE A 99 20.44 -0.95 12.29
N ALA A 100 21.48 -0.89 11.46
CA ALA A 100 21.94 0.35 10.83
C ALA A 100 21.74 0.27 9.30
N LEU A 101 21.29 1.39 8.75
CA LEU A 101 21.05 1.59 7.33
C LEU A 101 22.05 2.61 6.79
N GLN A 102 22.72 2.28 5.70
CA GLN A 102 23.68 3.17 5.05
C GLN A 102 23.45 3.17 3.54
N GLY A 103 23.25 4.35 2.97
CA GLY A 103 23.31 4.52 1.51
C GLY A 103 24.74 4.40 1.01
N ASP A 104 24.92 3.87 -0.19
CA ASP A 104 26.23 3.75 -0.86
C ASP A 104 26.79 5.07 -1.39
N CYS A 105 25.97 6.13 -1.42
CA CYS A 105 26.32 7.46 -1.90
C CYS A 105 25.89 8.56 -0.92
N ASP A 106 26.30 9.80 -1.19
CA ASP A 106 26.01 10.98 -0.35
C ASP A 106 24.50 11.23 -0.16
N ARG A 107 23.66 10.69 -1.05
CA ARG A 107 22.20 10.77 -0.99
C ARG A 107 21.63 9.39 -0.73
N PHE A 108 21.04 9.22 0.45
CA PHE A 108 20.58 7.93 0.96
C PHE A 108 19.67 7.13 0.00
N TYR A 109 18.82 7.81 -0.78
CA TYR A 109 17.83 7.17 -1.68
C TYR A 109 18.26 7.08 -3.15
N ASP A 110 19.44 7.59 -3.52
CA ASP A 110 19.87 7.67 -4.92
C ASP A 110 20.69 6.45 -5.35
N GLY A 111 20.88 5.47 -4.46
CA GLY A 111 21.66 4.27 -4.71
C GLY A 111 21.26 3.08 -3.82
N SER A 112 22.14 2.10 -3.71
CA SER A 112 21.88 0.89 -2.92
C SER A 112 21.92 1.19 -1.43
N ILE A 113 20.94 0.65 -0.72
CA ILE A 113 20.88 0.73 0.74
C ILE A 113 21.52 -0.54 1.28
N ARG A 114 22.47 -0.38 2.20
CA ARG A 114 23.08 -1.48 2.91
C ARG A 114 22.65 -1.54 4.36
N VAL A 115 22.52 -2.76 4.86
CA VAL A 115 21.99 -3.09 6.18
C VAL A 115 23.07 -3.82 6.98
N SER A 116 23.27 -3.39 8.21
CA SER A 116 24.14 -4.05 9.18
C SER A 116 23.45 -4.19 10.53
N CYS A 117 23.94 -5.12 11.36
CA CYS A 117 23.47 -5.31 12.74
C CYS A 117 24.36 -4.49 13.69
N THR A 118 23.74 -3.72 14.58
CA THR A 118 24.43 -2.82 15.53
C THR A 118 24.62 -3.41 16.93
N GLY A 119 24.12 -4.64 17.16
CA GLY A 119 24.09 -5.28 18.47
C GLY A 119 22.80 -4.99 19.24
N TRP A 120 22.37 -5.97 20.04
CA TRP A 120 21.17 -5.93 20.88
C TRP A 120 21.55 -5.65 22.34
#